data_AF-A0A524LLC4-F1
#
_entry.id   AF-A0A524LLC4-F1
#
_cell.length_a   1.000
_cell.length_b   1.000
_cell.length_c   1.000
_cell.angle_alpha   90.00
_cell.angle_beta   90.00
_cell.angle_gamma   90.00
#
_symmetry.space_group_name_H-M   'P 1'
#
loop_
_entity.id
_entity.type
_entity.pdbx_description
1 polymer ?
#
loop_
_entity_poly.entity_id
_entity_poly.type
_entity_poly.pdbx_seq_one_letter_code
_entity_poly.pdbx_strand_id
1 'polypeptide(L)'
;MIVTVTTVVVLVIGVLSLALALYGGFLSVSITEKLDGNEDEKHSSEQRYYLLGMIGIIVLFARILNVPIFFWMIQSLVPYCPGAMCSYGVINVGSPYSIIAIVLKIILPFIYGLWLVVEISNRKQPLLPLIGNLARSFVMFLLP
;
A
#
# COMPACT_ATOMS: atom_id res chain seq x y z
N MET A 1 -20.95 14.26 -0.06
CA MET A 1 -20.17 13.30 -0.85
C MET A 1 -21.13 12.65 -1.84
N ILE A 2 -20.87 12.71 -3.14
CA ILE A 2 -21.70 12.00 -4.12
C ILE A 2 -21.36 10.51 -3.98
N VAL A 3 -22.30 9.72 -3.48
CA VAL A 3 -22.10 8.29 -3.24
C VAL A 3 -22.53 7.52 -4.49
N THR A 4 -21.56 7.10 -5.29
CA THR A 4 -21.77 6.15 -6.39
C THR A 4 -21.22 4.78 -6.01
N VAL A 5 -21.68 3.73 -6.69
CA VAL A 5 -21.18 2.35 -6.47
C VAL A 5 -19.65 2.30 -6.59
N THR A 6 -19.08 3.03 -7.56
CA THR A 6 -17.63 3.09 -7.78
C THR A 6 -16.87 3.77 -6.64
N THR A 7 -17.44 4.82 -6.03
CA THR A 7 -16.82 5.46 -4.85
C THR A 7 -16.77 4.54 -3.64
N VAL A 8 -17.81 3.72 -3.43
CA VAL A 8 -17.86 2.74 -2.35
C VAL A 8 -16.80 1.67 -2.57
N VAL A 9 -16.68 1.14 -3.78
CA VAL A 9 -15.67 0.12 -4.11
C VAL A 9 -14.25 0.63 -3.87
N VAL A 10 -13.92 1.83 -4.35
CA VAL A 10 -12.58 2.44 -4.13
C VAL A 10 -12.30 2.66 -2.65
N LEU A 11 -13.29 3.10 -1.87
CA LEU A 11 -13.16 3.29 -0.43
C LEU A 11 -12.93 1.97 0.30
N VAL A 12 -13.71 0.93 0.01
CA VAL A 12 -13.57 -0.37 0.65
C VAL A 12 -12.19 -0.97 0.36
N ILE A 13 -11.73 -0.94 -0.90
CA ILE A 13 -10.40 -1.42 -1.27
C ILE A 13 -9.31 -0.61 -0.55
N GLY A 14 -9.49 0.71 -0.45
CA GLY A 14 -8.56 1.60 0.25
C GLY A 14 -8.46 1.28 1.74
N VAL A 15 -9.59 1.17 2.44
CA VAL A 15 -9.65 0.84 3.88
C VAL A 15 -9.06 -0.54 4.15
N LEU A 16 -9.40 -1.53 3.32
CA LEU A 16 -8.85 -2.88 3.47
C LEU A 16 -7.33 -2.88 3.29
N SER A 17 -6.83 -2.22 2.23
CA SER A 17 -5.39 -2.10 1.97
C SER A 17 -4.66 -1.40 3.12
N LEU A 18 -5.27 -0.37 3.71
CA LEU A 18 -4.72 0.37 4.84
C LEU A 18 -4.72 -0.49 6.12
N ALA A 19 -5.78 -1.26 6.39
CA ALA A 19 -5.83 -2.19 7.50
C ALA A 19 -4.73 -3.27 7.40
N LEU A 20 -4.51 -3.84 6.21
CA LEU A 20 -3.42 -4.79 5.97
C LEU A 20 -2.04 -4.13 6.13
N ALA A 21 -1.86 -2.90 5.66
CA ALA A 21 -0.61 -2.16 5.82
C ALA A 21 -0.30 -1.85 7.29
N LEU A 22 -1.31 -1.46 8.08
CA LEU A 22 -1.16 -1.26 9.53
C LEU A 22 -0.80 -2.55 10.26
N TYR A 23 -1.44 -3.66 9.89
CA TYR A 23 -1.11 -4.97 10.44
C TYR A 23 0.33 -5.39 10.11
N GLY A 24 0.78 -5.18 8.87
CA GLY A 24 2.18 -5.37 8.48
C GLY A 24 3.14 -4.45 9.25
N GLY A 25 2.74 -3.20 9.48
CA GLY A 25 3.49 -2.23 10.29
C GLY A 25 3.69 -2.74 11.72
N PHE A 26 2.63 -3.19 12.38
CA PHE A 26 2.72 -3.77 13.72
C PHE A 26 3.65 -4.98 13.77
N LEU A 27 3.56 -5.86 12.77
CA LEU A 27 4.43 -7.03 12.67
C LEU A 27 5.91 -6.64 12.51
N SER A 28 6.20 -5.63 11.70
CA SER A 28 7.56 -5.15 11.46
C SER A 28 8.22 -4.51 12.70
N VAL A 29 7.45 -3.84 13.55
CA VAL A 29 7.93 -3.33 14.84
C VAL A 29 8.29 -4.49 15.76
N SER A 30 7.42 -5.49 15.86
CA SER A 30 7.68 -6.68 16.69
C SER A 30 8.89 -7.50 16.22
N ILE A 31 9.21 -7.50 14.92
CA ILE A 31 10.41 -8.17 14.38
C ILE A 31 11.67 -7.40 14.80
N THR A 32 11.64 -6.07 14.73
CA THR A 32 12.80 -5.22 15.06
C THR A 32 13.20 -5.35 16.53
N GLU A 33 12.23 -5.52 17.43
CA GLU A 33 12.46 -5.65 18.87
C GLU A 33 13.03 -7.01 19.28
N LYS A 34 12.75 -8.08 18.51
CA LYS A 34 13.12 -9.47 18.84
C LYS A 34 14.36 -10.00 18.12
N LEU A 35 15.03 -9.16 17.34
CA LEU A 35 16.21 -9.53 16.55
C LEU A 35 17.45 -9.83 17.42
N ASP A 36 17.51 -9.32 18.66
CA ASP A 36 18.60 -9.55 19.64
C ASP A 36 18.36 -10.75 20.57
N GLY A 37 17.24 -11.47 20.38
CA GLY A 37 16.81 -12.56 21.26
C GLY A 37 17.53 -13.90 21.09
N ASN A 38 17.08 -14.89 21.86
CA ASN A 38 17.58 -16.28 21.80
C ASN A 38 17.35 -16.93 20.41
N GLU A 39 18.00 -18.07 20.11
CA GLU A 39 17.87 -18.73 18.79
C GLU A 39 16.41 -19.04 18.40
N ASP A 40 15.56 -19.41 19.37
CA ASP A 40 14.12 -19.63 19.16
C ASP A 40 13.36 -18.35 18.77
N GLU A 41 13.74 -17.19 19.34
CA GLU A 41 13.12 -15.91 19.04
C GLU A 41 13.54 -15.38 17.66
N LYS A 42 14.77 -15.69 17.23
CA LYS A 42 15.24 -15.43 15.87
C LYS A 42 14.45 -16.23 14.86
N HIS A 43 14.23 -17.52 15.11
CA HIS A 43 13.48 -18.37 14.18
C HIS A 43 12.01 -17.93 14.06
N SER A 44 11.38 -17.53 15.17
CA SER A 44 10.03 -16.94 15.16
C SER A 44 9.96 -15.62 14.38
N SER A 45 10.99 -14.78 14.49
CA SER A 45 11.09 -13.50 13.78
C SER A 45 11.25 -13.67 12.27
N GLU A 46 11.98 -14.70 11.83
CA GLU A 46 12.09 -15.07 10.41
C GLU A 46 10.75 -15.51 9.81
N GLN A 47 9.96 -16.31 10.54
CA GLN A 47 8.64 -16.72 10.08
C GLN A 47 7.68 -15.52 9.95
N ARG A 48 7.73 -14.59 10.91
CA ARG A 48 6.97 -13.32 10.85
C ARG A 48 7.41 -12.44 9.69
N TYR A 49 8.71 -12.38 9.42
CA TYR A 49 9.24 -11.65 8.26
C TYR A 49 8.77 -12.29 6.94
N TYR A 50 8.68 -13.62 6.87
CA TYR A 50 8.11 -14.30 5.71
C TYR A 50 6.66 -13.88 5.46
N LEU A 51 5.87 -13.81 6.54
CA LEU A 51 4.48 -13.34 6.53
C LEU A 51 4.36 -11.89 6.05
N LEU A 52 5.28 -11.01 6.49
CA LEU A 52 5.31 -9.60 6.14
C LEU A 52 5.44 -9.39 4.61
N GLY A 53 6.35 -10.10 3.95
CA GLY A 53 6.48 -9.99 2.49
C GLY A 53 5.26 -10.52 1.73
N MET A 54 4.58 -11.57 2.22
CA MET A 54 3.32 -12.02 1.61
C MET A 54 2.22 -10.96 1.74
N ILE A 55 2.07 -10.33 2.92
CA ILE A 55 1.16 -9.19 3.11
C ILE A 55 1.52 -8.07 2.13
N GLY A 56 2.81 -7.77 1.99
CA GLY A 56 3.31 -6.78 1.04
C GLY A 56 2.86 -7.03 -0.41
N ILE A 57 2.95 -8.28 -0.89
CA ILE A 57 2.51 -8.68 -2.24
C ILE A 57 1.00 -8.46 -2.41
N ILE A 58 0.20 -8.88 -1.42
CA ILE A 58 -1.27 -8.72 -1.45
C ILE A 58 -1.64 -7.24 -1.48
N VAL A 59 -1.00 -6.41 -0.65
CA VAL A 59 -1.24 -4.96 -0.60
C VAL A 59 -0.83 -4.28 -1.91
N LEU A 60 0.31 -4.67 -2.50
CA LEU A 60 0.73 -4.16 -3.81
C LEU A 60 -0.33 -4.47 -4.87
N PHE A 61 -0.79 -5.72 -4.93
CA PHE A 61 -1.79 -6.14 -5.92
C PHE A 61 -3.11 -5.38 -5.74
N ALA A 62 -3.58 -5.23 -4.50
CA ALA A 62 -4.76 -4.43 -4.19
C ALA A 62 -4.59 -2.96 -4.61
N ARG A 63 -3.43 -2.35 -4.34
CA ARG A 63 -3.14 -0.96 -4.73
C ARG A 63 -3.06 -0.81 -6.26
N ILE A 64 -2.46 -1.76 -6.98
CA ILE A 64 -2.42 -1.76 -8.45
C ILE A 64 -3.83 -1.84 -9.04
N LEU A 65 -4.67 -2.75 -8.54
CA LEU A 65 -6.06 -2.88 -8.99
C LEU A 65 -6.91 -1.63 -8.67
N ASN A 66 -6.59 -0.93 -7.58
CA ASN A 66 -7.32 0.28 -7.18
C ASN A 66 -7.09 1.46 -8.17
N VAL A 67 -5.99 1.46 -8.93
CA VAL A 67 -5.69 2.54 -9.90
C VAL A 67 -6.72 2.61 -11.04
N PRO A 68 -6.94 1.56 -11.86
CA PRO A 68 -7.92 1.62 -12.94
C PRO A 68 -9.36 1.83 -12.42
N ILE A 69 -9.70 1.24 -11.27
CA ILE A 69 -11.03 1.43 -10.65
C ILE A 69 -11.22 2.89 -10.25
N PHE A 70 -10.17 3.58 -9.80
CA PHE A 70 -10.25 5.00 -9.49
C PHE A 70 -10.47 5.88 -10.73
N PHE A 71 -9.82 5.58 -11.85
CA PHE A 71 -10.09 6.31 -13.10
C PHE A 71 -11.53 6.09 -13.58
N TRP A 72 -12.05 4.87 -13.42
CA TRP A 72 -13.47 4.58 -13.67
C TRP A 72 -14.39 5.37 -12.75
N MET A 73 -14.05 5.47 -11.46
CA MET A 73 -14.79 6.27 -10.48
C MET A 73 -14.91 7.72 -10.94
N ILE A 74 -13.80 8.35 -11.34
CA ILE A 74 -13.80 9.74 -11.84
C ILE A 74 -14.70 9.88 -13.08
N GLN A 75 -14.67 8.93 -14.02
CA GLN A 75 -15.54 8.94 -15.19
C GLN A 75 -17.03 8.84 -14.83
N SER A 76 -17.36 7.99 -13.85
CA SER A 76 -18.72 7.84 -13.34
C SER A 76 -19.23 9.08 -12.58
N LEU A 77 -18.34 9.97 -12.14
CA LEU A 77 -18.69 11.21 -11.43
C LEU A 77 -18.97 12.39 -12.36
N VAL A 78 -18.63 12.30 -13.65
CA VAL A 78 -18.85 13.36 -14.65
C VAL A 78 -20.30 13.86 -14.68
N PRO A 79 -21.35 13.01 -14.78
CA PRO A 79 -22.73 13.51 -14.86
C PRO A 79 -23.22 14.20 -13.56
N TYR A 80 -22.53 14.00 -12.44
CA TYR A 80 -22.90 14.58 -11.15
C TYR A 80 -22.19 15.89 -10.84
N CYS A 81 -21.19 16.29 -11.64
CA CYS A 81 -20.45 17.54 -11.46
C CYS A 81 -20.89 18.59 -12.50
N PRO A 82 -21.64 19.64 -12.10
CA PRO A 82 -22.03 20.69 -13.04
C PRO A 82 -20.78 21.43 -13.55
N GLY A 83 -20.65 21.55 -14.87
CA GLY A 83 -19.49 22.17 -15.52
C GLY A 83 -18.34 21.21 -15.87
N ALA A 84 -18.41 19.93 -15.48
CA ALA A 84 -17.45 18.93 -15.91
C ALA A 84 -17.89 18.29 -17.24
N MET A 85 -17.19 18.62 -18.34
CA MET A 85 -17.41 17.96 -19.64
C MET A 85 -16.68 16.61 -19.75
N CYS A 86 -15.69 16.36 -18.89
CA CYS A 86 -14.86 15.17 -18.90
C CYS A 86 -14.30 14.86 -17.50
N SER A 87 -13.61 13.73 -17.37
CA SER A 87 -12.90 13.30 -16.16
C SER A 87 -11.92 14.35 -15.62
N TYR A 88 -11.26 15.12 -16.50
CA TYR A 88 -10.38 16.22 -16.10
C TYR A 88 -11.15 17.35 -15.39
N GLY A 89 -12.36 17.66 -15.85
CA GLY A 89 -13.25 18.64 -15.19
C GLY A 89 -13.58 18.23 -13.76
N VAL A 90 -13.85 16.95 -13.52
CA VAL A 90 -14.10 16.40 -12.17
C VAL A 90 -12.87 16.54 -11.27
N ILE A 91 -11.68 16.31 -11.80
CA ILE A 91 -10.41 16.48 -11.06
C ILE A 91 -10.21 17.95 -10.68
N ASN A 92 -10.50 18.88 -11.59
CA ASN A 92 -10.32 20.30 -11.36
C ASN A 92 -11.30 20.87 -10.30
N VAL A 93 -12.54 20.38 -10.26
CA VAL A 93 -13.53 20.75 -9.23
C VAL A 93 -13.04 20.37 -7.82
N GLY A 94 -12.31 19.26 -7.69
CA GLY A 94 -11.72 18.80 -6.43
C GLY A 94 -10.26 19.24 -6.21
N SER A 95 -9.75 20.20 -6.99
CA SER A 95 -8.40 20.73 -6.81
C SER A 95 -8.27 21.47 -5.48
N PRO A 96 -7.19 21.27 -4.69
CA PRO A 96 -5.96 20.53 -5.01
C PRO A 96 -5.96 19.04 -4.60
N TYR A 97 -6.92 18.60 -3.78
CA TYR A 97 -6.93 17.25 -3.19
C TYR A 97 -7.01 16.14 -4.23
N SER A 98 -7.77 16.32 -5.32
CA SER A 98 -7.87 15.34 -6.40
C SER A 98 -6.54 15.11 -7.12
N ILE A 99 -5.73 16.16 -7.29
CA ILE A 99 -4.42 16.06 -7.94
C ILE A 99 -3.46 15.26 -7.04
N ILE A 100 -3.46 15.57 -5.74
CA ILE A 100 -2.65 14.84 -4.75
C ILE A 100 -3.05 13.36 -4.72
N ALA A 101 -4.36 13.06 -4.77
CA ALA A 101 -4.85 11.68 -4.78
C ALA A 101 -4.40 10.89 -6.01
N ILE A 102 -4.36 11.51 -7.19
CA ILE A 102 -3.87 10.88 -8.42
C ILE A 102 -2.38 10.57 -8.30
N VAL A 103 -1.58 11.57 -7.90
CA VAL A 103 -0.14 11.42 -7.72
C VAL A 103 0.16 10.30 -6.73
N LEU A 104 -0.55 10.28 -5.59
CA LEU A 104 -0.38 9.28 -4.55
C LEU A 104 -0.74 7.87 -5.03
N LYS A 105 -1.82 7.72 -5.80
CA LYS A 105 -2.23 6.43 -6.38
C LYS A 105 -1.24 5.85 -7.38
N ILE A 106 -0.42 6.67 -8.03
CA ILE A 106 0.61 6.23 -8.98
C ILE A 106 1.94 5.97 -8.27
N ILE A 107 2.35 6.87 -7.37
CA ILE A 107 3.65 6.78 -6.70
C ILE A 107 3.69 5.64 -5.67
N LEU A 108 2.62 5.43 -4.89
CA LEU A 108 2.63 4.42 -3.83
C LEU A 108 2.84 2.99 -4.34
N PRO A 109 2.12 2.49 -5.38
CA PRO A 109 2.39 1.17 -5.93
C PRO A 109 3.83 1.02 -6.44
N PHE A 110 4.42 2.09 -6.99
CA PHE A 110 5.79 2.08 -7.48
C PHE A 110 6.80 1.91 -6.33
N ILE A 111 6.64 2.68 -5.25
CA ILE A 111 7.48 2.56 -4.05
C ILE A 111 7.34 1.17 -3.41
N TYR A 112 6.10 0.67 -3.28
CA TYR A 112 5.85 -0.69 -2.79
C TYR A 112 6.50 -1.76 -3.67
N GLY A 113 6.46 -1.58 -4.99
CA GLY A 113 7.07 -2.50 -5.94
C GLY A 113 8.58 -2.56 -5.78
N LEU A 114 9.24 -1.40 -5.67
CA LEU A 114 10.68 -1.32 -5.41
C LEU A 114 11.06 -2.00 -4.09
N TRP A 115 10.28 -1.77 -3.03
CA TRP A 115 10.52 -2.41 -1.73
C TRP A 115 10.40 -3.94 -1.83
N LEU A 116 9.38 -4.46 -2.50
CA LEU A 116 9.18 -5.90 -2.70
C LEU A 116 10.30 -6.56 -3.52
N VAL A 117 10.86 -5.87 -4.52
CA VAL A 117 11.99 -6.41 -5.28
C VAL A 117 13.20 -6.63 -4.38
N VAL A 118 13.49 -5.69 -3.49
CA VAL A 118 14.58 -5.83 -2.50
C VAL A 118 14.26 -6.96 -1.50
N GLU A 119 13.00 -7.06 -1.07
CA GLU A 119 12.50 -8.09 -0.15
C GLU A 119 12.71 -9.50 -0.72
N ILE A 120 12.28 -9.72 -1.97
CA ILE A 120 12.45 -10.99 -2.68
C ILE A 120 13.93 -11.30 -2.90
N SER A 121 14.76 -10.30 -3.19
CA SER A 121 16.20 -10.49 -3.34
C SER A 121 16.87 -10.86 -2.01
N ASN A 122 16.41 -10.31 -0.89
CA ASN A 122 16.91 -10.64 0.45
C ASN A 122 16.54 -12.07 0.85
N ARG A 123 15.36 -12.57 0.48
CA ARG A 123 14.95 -13.97 0.72
C ARG A 123 15.80 -15.02 0.00
N LYS A 124 16.48 -14.64 -1.08
CA LYS A 124 17.35 -15.56 -1.84
C LYS A 124 18.68 -15.84 -1.13
N GLN A 125 19.01 -15.07 -0.09
CA GLN A 125 20.25 -15.24 0.67
C GLN A 125 20.03 -16.20 1.85
N PRO A 126 21.03 -17.07 2.17
CA PRO A 126 20.91 -18.07 3.23
C PRO A 126 20.97 -17.46 4.65
N LEU A 127 21.65 -16.33 4.83
CA LEU A 127 21.41 -15.44 5.97
C LEU A 127 20.55 -14.29 5.45
N LEU A 128 19.66 -13.74 6.30
CA LEU A 128 18.85 -12.57 5.97
C LEU A 128 19.50 -11.28 6.56
N PRO A 129 20.56 -10.73 5.96
CA PRO A 129 21.33 -9.63 6.54
C PRO A 129 20.52 -8.33 6.70
N LEU A 130 19.44 -8.13 5.93
CA LEU A 130 18.68 -6.89 5.90
C LEU A 130 17.34 -6.92 6.65
N ILE A 131 17.01 -7.94 7.47
CA ILE A 131 15.68 -8.03 8.15
C ILE A 131 15.33 -6.72 8.88
N GLY A 132 16.24 -6.20 9.71
CA GLY A 132 16.00 -4.98 10.49
C GLY A 132 15.78 -3.74 9.63
N ASN A 133 16.64 -3.52 8.62
CA ASN A 133 16.54 -2.35 7.75
C ASN A 133 15.29 -2.39 6.85
N LEU A 134 14.91 -3.58 6.37
CA LEU A 134 13.71 -3.73 5.55
C LEU A 134 12.42 -3.60 6.36
N ALA A 135 12.38 -4.18 7.56
CA ALA A 135 11.27 -4.03 8.50
C ALA A 135 11.06 -2.56 8.88
N ARG A 136 12.14 -1.82 9.17
CA ARG A 136 12.08 -0.39 9.47
C ARG A 136 11.63 0.45 8.26
N SER A 137 12.10 0.09 7.06
CA SER A 137 11.68 0.76 5.82
C SER A 137 10.19 0.54 5.52
N PHE A 138 9.63 -0.61 5.89
CA PHE A 138 8.20 -0.87 5.76
C PHE A 138 7.35 0.09 6.61
N VAL A 139 7.74 0.34 7.87
CA VAL A 139 7.05 1.31 8.74
C VAL A 139 7.18 2.73 8.19
N MET A 140 8.37 3.11 7.74
CA MET A 140 8.66 4.52 7.40
C MET A 140 8.10 4.94 6.04
N PHE A 141 8.10 4.04 5.04
CA PHE A 141 7.70 4.38 3.66
C PHE A 141 6.40 3.73 3.21
N LEU A 142 6.00 2.59 3.79
CA LEU A 142 4.84 1.81 3.36
C LEU A 142 3.62 2.00 4.28
N LEU A 143 3.72 2.79 5.34
CA LEU A 143 2.58 3.15 6.20
C LEU A 143 1.75 4.40 5.81
N PRO A 144 1.87 5.06 4.63
CA PRO A 144 0.92 6.12 4.27
C PRO A 144 -0.40 5.58 3.66
#